data_AF-A0A3R9X5C4-F1
#
_entry.id   AF-A0A3R9X5C4-F1
#
_cell.length_a   1.000
_cell.length_b   1.000
_cell.length_c   1.000
_cell.angle_alpha   90.00
_cell.angle_beta   90.00
_cell.angle_gamma   90.00
#
_symmetry.space_group_name_H-M   'P 1'
#
loop_
_entity.id
_entity.type
_entity.pdbx_description
1 polymer ?
#
loop_
_entity_poly.entity_id
_entity_poly.type
_entity_poly.pdbx_seq_one_letter_code
_entity_poly.pdbx_strand_id
1 'polypeptide(L)'
;MWAIVVHGGAGQITSASREEHEALLEAVKSGAEVLASGGSSLDAVERAVIVMEDSGFFNAGSGSCLNIAGEVEMDAAIMSGGKAGAVACVKRIKNPIRAARKVMELTDHVILSGEFAEKFAVKLGLEISNFITEEKMEKYRKLMEVFRRKEWYYKVNKDLLDRYPDLLHGTVGAVAVDSRRDLAAATSTGGVWLKLPGRIGDTALIGAGTYADSRVALSATGIGEYIIKMGLGTRAGMMAEMGMRADEIARALISKMSSEFGRGIAGVIVLDRDYRMGIDYNTAGMRRGWMRSDMKRPVVIDI
;
A
#
# COMPACT_ATOMS: atom_id res chain seq x y z
N MET A 1 8.37 23.87 -3.87
CA MET A 1 7.34 23.02 -4.50
C MET A 1 7.18 21.79 -3.63
N TRP A 2 6.05 21.07 -3.72
CA TRP A 2 5.85 19.77 -3.09
C TRP A 2 4.85 18.95 -3.92
N ALA A 3 4.83 17.64 -3.72
CA ALA A 3 3.88 16.74 -4.35
C ALA A 3 3.54 15.56 -3.43
N ILE A 4 2.29 15.09 -3.49
CA ILE A 4 1.85 13.82 -2.92
C ILE A 4 1.02 13.05 -3.95
N VAL A 5 1.22 11.73 -4.01
CA VAL A 5 0.42 10.78 -4.77
C VAL A 5 -0.01 9.67 -3.81
N VAL A 6 -1.24 9.19 -3.93
CA VAL A 6 -1.80 8.09 -3.14
C VAL A 6 -2.49 7.05 -4.03
N HIS A 7 -2.64 5.82 -3.53
CA HIS A 7 -3.53 4.81 -4.13
C HIS A 7 -4.41 4.13 -3.08
N GLY A 8 -5.67 3.88 -3.46
CA GLY A 8 -6.61 3.00 -2.76
C GLY A 8 -6.51 1.53 -3.22
N GLY A 9 -5.59 1.24 -4.15
CA GLY A 9 -5.23 -0.11 -4.60
C GLY A 9 -5.47 -0.35 -6.09
N ALA A 10 -4.74 -1.32 -6.65
CA ALA A 10 -4.89 -1.79 -8.03
C ALA A 10 -5.55 -3.17 -8.05
N GLY A 11 -6.53 -3.36 -8.92
CA GLY A 11 -7.29 -4.61 -8.98
C GLY A 11 -8.39 -4.59 -10.03
N GLN A 12 -9.38 -5.45 -9.84
CA GLN A 12 -10.56 -5.54 -10.69
C GLN A 12 -11.65 -4.57 -10.22
N ILE A 13 -11.34 -3.28 -10.32
CA ILE A 13 -12.17 -2.18 -9.83
C ILE A 13 -13.12 -1.77 -10.96
N THR A 14 -14.38 -2.19 -10.87
CA THR A 14 -15.43 -1.94 -11.88
C THR A 14 -16.36 -0.79 -11.51
N SER A 15 -16.34 -0.37 -10.24
CA SER A 15 -17.11 0.74 -9.69
C SER A 15 -16.44 1.24 -8.41
N ALA A 16 -16.78 2.46 -7.98
CA ALA A 16 -16.45 2.95 -6.65
C ALA A 16 -17.67 3.60 -5.99
N SER A 17 -17.75 3.48 -4.67
CA SER A 17 -18.73 4.18 -3.86
C SER A 17 -18.32 5.65 -3.70
N ARG A 18 -19.29 6.50 -3.32
CA ARG A 18 -19.00 7.90 -3.03
C ARG A 18 -18.08 8.04 -1.82
N GLU A 19 -18.25 7.17 -0.84
CA GLU A 19 -17.48 7.12 0.41
C GLU A 19 -16.04 6.69 0.15
N GLU A 20 -15.78 5.73 -0.75
CA GLU A 20 -14.43 5.38 -1.21
C GLU A 20 -13.73 6.57 -1.89
N HIS A 21 -14.45 7.30 -2.75
CA HIS A 21 -13.93 8.50 -3.41
C HIS A 21 -13.61 9.60 -2.40
N GLU A 22 -14.53 9.88 -1.47
CA GLU A 22 -14.36 10.90 -0.43
C GLU A 22 -13.22 10.54 0.54
N ALA A 23 -13.04 9.26 0.88
CA ALA A 23 -11.93 8.79 1.72
C ALA A 23 -10.58 8.92 1.00
N LEU A 24 -10.49 8.62 -0.30
CA LEU A 24 -9.25 8.80 -1.07
C LEU A 24 -8.92 10.28 -1.27
N LEU A 25 -9.95 11.11 -1.51
CA LEU A 25 -9.84 12.56 -1.58
C LEU A 25 -9.32 13.15 -0.27
N GLU A 26 -9.82 12.67 0.86
CA GLU A 26 -9.36 13.11 2.18
C GLU A 26 -7.93 12.66 2.46
N ALA A 27 -7.53 11.45 2.05
CA ALA A 27 -6.14 11.00 2.15
C ALA A 27 -5.16 11.92 1.38
N VAL A 28 -5.53 12.35 0.16
CA VAL A 28 -4.74 13.33 -0.60
C VAL A 28 -4.68 14.68 0.12
N LYS A 29 -5.82 15.20 0.60
CA LYS A 29 -5.89 16.51 1.29
C LYS A 29 -5.07 16.50 2.58
N SER A 30 -5.33 15.56 3.48
CA SER A 30 -4.66 15.44 4.78
C SER A 30 -3.13 15.31 4.63
N GLY A 31 -2.63 14.63 3.60
CA GLY A 31 -1.19 14.60 3.30
C GLY A 31 -0.67 15.89 2.63
N ALA A 32 -1.45 16.51 1.75
CA ALA A 32 -1.11 17.78 1.11
C ALA A 32 -1.07 18.95 2.10
N GLU A 33 -1.94 18.98 3.11
CA GLU A 33 -1.97 19.99 4.17
C GLU A 33 -0.69 19.98 5.02
N VAL A 34 -0.14 18.79 5.30
CA VAL A 34 1.16 18.63 5.97
C VAL A 34 2.28 19.27 5.14
N LEU A 35 2.32 19.00 3.83
CA LEU A 35 3.32 19.56 2.91
C LEU A 35 3.15 21.06 2.71
N ALA A 36 1.92 21.54 2.60
CA ALA A 36 1.59 22.97 2.48
C ALA A 36 1.99 23.76 3.72
N SER A 37 1.94 23.13 4.91
CA SER A 37 2.38 23.70 6.18
C SER A 37 3.89 23.59 6.42
N GLY A 38 4.67 23.06 5.46
CA GLY A 38 6.12 22.91 5.56
C GLY A 38 6.61 21.66 6.30
N GLY A 39 5.71 20.71 6.59
CA GLY A 39 6.03 19.40 7.17
C GLY A 39 6.89 18.53 6.26
N SER A 40 7.27 17.33 6.72
CA SER A 40 8.09 16.41 5.93
C SER A 40 7.26 15.52 5.01
N SER A 41 7.90 15.02 3.95
CA SER A 41 7.34 13.97 3.10
C SER A 41 6.99 12.72 3.91
N LEU A 42 7.79 12.38 4.93
CA LEU A 42 7.54 11.29 5.86
C LEU A 42 6.22 11.48 6.64
N ASP A 43 6.01 12.68 7.21
CA ASP A 43 4.77 13.02 7.91
C ASP A 43 3.55 12.99 6.98
N ALA A 44 3.72 13.45 5.74
CA ALA A 44 2.67 13.51 4.74
C ALA A 44 2.21 12.12 4.29
N VAL A 45 3.13 11.18 4.04
CA VAL A 45 2.77 9.80 3.66
C VAL A 45 2.19 9.01 4.83
N GLU A 46 2.69 9.18 6.06
CA GLU A 46 2.09 8.58 7.25
C GLU A 46 0.65 9.09 7.42
N ARG A 47 0.44 10.41 7.35
CA ARG A 47 -0.88 11.03 7.53
C ARG A 47 -1.88 10.57 6.47
N ALA A 48 -1.48 10.49 5.20
CA ALA A 48 -2.34 10.00 4.12
C ALA A 48 -2.72 8.51 4.31
N VAL A 49 -1.77 7.67 4.72
CA VAL A 49 -2.04 6.24 4.97
C VAL A 49 -2.92 6.02 6.20
N ILE A 50 -2.74 6.80 7.29
CA ILE A 50 -3.63 6.75 8.47
C ILE A 50 -5.09 7.01 8.06
N VAL A 51 -5.37 8.01 7.22
CA VAL A 51 -6.74 8.29 6.76
C VAL A 51 -7.34 7.09 6.04
N MET A 52 -6.56 6.41 5.20
CA MET A 52 -7.03 5.23 4.47
C MET A 52 -7.19 4.00 5.39
N GLU A 53 -6.29 3.79 6.36
CA GLU A 53 -6.40 2.75 7.39
C GLU A 53 -7.62 2.94 8.30
N ASP A 54 -7.91 4.18 8.73
CA ASP A 54 -9.05 4.48 9.60
C ASP A 54 -10.39 4.38 8.87
N SER A 55 -10.42 4.64 7.54
CA SER A 55 -11.65 4.77 6.74
C SER A 55 -12.58 3.55 6.75
N GLY A 56 -12.05 2.33 6.93
CA GLY A 56 -12.80 1.09 6.78
C GLY A 56 -13.08 0.65 5.34
N PHE A 57 -12.94 1.53 4.34
CA PHE A 57 -13.27 1.25 2.94
C PHE A 57 -12.14 0.56 2.15
N PHE A 58 -10.89 0.75 2.56
CA PHE A 58 -9.74 0.11 1.92
C PHE A 58 -9.22 -1.08 2.72
N ASN A 59 -8.54 -2.03 2.07
CA ASN A 59 -8.01 -3.24 2.71
C ASN A 59 -6.70 -2.94 3.47
N ALA A 60 -6.78 -2.07 4.47
CA ALA A 60 -5.75 -1.73 5.44
C ALA A 60 -6.43 -1.25 6.74
N GLY A 61 -5.76 -1.37 7.89
CA GLY A 61 -6.31 -0.98 9.19
C GLY A 61 -7.73 -1.51 9.41
N SER A 62 -8.69 -0.61 9.61
CA SER A 62 -10.11 -0.88 9.82
C SER A 62 -10.78 -1.70 8.73
N GLY A 63 -10.36 -1.61 7.47
CA GLY A 63 -10.97 -2.35 6.35
C GLY A 63 -10.28 -3.67 6.00
N SER A 64 -9.23 -4.06 6.75
CA SER A 64 -8.42 -5.26 6.47
C SER A 64 -9.23 -6.56 6.33
N CYS A 65 -8.86 -7.37 5.33
CA CYS A 65 -9.44 -8.68 5.02
C CYS A 65 -9.11 -9.76 6.06
N LEU A 66 -9.86 -10.87 6.04
CA LEU A 66 -9.64 -12.01 6.92
C LEU A 66 -8.80 -13.11 6.24
N ASN A 67 -7.90 -13.73 7.01
CA ASN A 67 -7.15 -14.93 6.64
C ASN A 67 -8.03 -16.19 6.70
N ILE A 68 -7.50 -17.36 6.34
CA ILE A 68 -8.22 -18.66 6.38
C ILE A 68 -8.72 -19.06 7.78
N ALA A 69 -8.15 -18.50 8.86
CA ALA A 69 -8.60 -18.74 10.23
C ALA A 69 -9.73 -17.77 10.66
N GLY A 70 -10.13 -16.83 9.80
CA GLY A 70 -11.11 -15.78 10.11
C GLY A 70 -10.50 -14.60 10.87
N GLU A 71 -9.18 -14.46 10.93
CA GLU A 71 -8.48 -13.40 11.66
C GLU A 71 -7.97 -12.30 10.72
N VAL A 72 -7.86 -11.06 11.24
CA VAL A 72 -7.09 -9.99 10.58
C VAL A 72 -5.61 -10.16 10.87
N GLU A 73 -4.78 -9.99 9.84
CA GLU A 73 -3.32 -9.85 9.93
C GLU A 73 -2.90 -8.79 8.92
N MET A 74 -2.12 -7.80 9.33
CA MET A 74 -1.76 -6.64 8.52
C MET A 74 -0.25 -6.50 8.38
N ASP A 75 0.15 -5.95 7.25
CA ASP A 75 1.53 -5.63 6.88
C ASP A 75 1.59 -4.13 6.54
N ALA A 76 2.58 -3.41 7.07
CA ALA A 76 2.80 -2.00 6.74
C ALA A 76 4.29 -1.65 6.77
N ALA A 77 4.71 -0.72 5.90
CA ALA A 77 6.07 -0.20 5.89
C ALA A 77 6.09 1.29 5.52
N ILE A 78 7.14 1.96 6.01
CA ILE A 78 7.46 3.34 5.69
C ILE A 78 8.96 3.48 5.44
N MET A 79 9.34 4.31 4.47
CA MET A 79 10.74 4.54 4.10
C MET A 79 10.96 6.00 3.72
N SER A 80 12.05 6.59 4.17
CA SER A 80 12.49 7.94 3.77
C SER A 80 13.97 8.15 4.06
N GLY A 81 14.70 8.82 3.16
CA GLY A 81 16.09 9.24 3.40
C GLY A 81 17.06 8.10 3.74
N GLY A 82 16.82 6.88 3.24
CA GLY A 82 17.61 5.69 3.56
C GLY A 82 17.27 5.01 4.90
N LYS A 83 16.36 5.57 5.71
CA LYS A 83 15.76 4.91 6.86
C LYS A 83 14.49 4.18 6.45
N ALA A 84 14.22 3.04 7.06
CA ALA A 84 13.03 2.25 6.82
C ALA A 84 12.53 1.59 8.12
N GLY A 85 11.22 1.39 8.22
CA GLY A 85 10.61 0.60 9.29
C GLY A 85 9.34 -0.07 8.80
N ALA A 86 9.05 -1.26 9.33
CA ALA A 86 7.92 -2.07 8.93
C ALA A 86 7.41 -2.95 10.07
N VAL A 87 6.13 -3.30 9.98
CA VAL A 87 5.48 -4.33 10.79
C VAL A 87 4.79 -5.35 9.88
N ALA A 88 4.86 -6.62 10.24
CA ALA A 88 4.26 -7.71 9.47
C ALA A 88 3.42 -8.67 10.33
N CYS A 89 2.33 -9.17 9.78
CA CYS A 89 1.36 -10.03 10.47
C CYS A 89 0.88 -9.51 11.84
N VAL A 90 0.72 -8.19 11.99
CA VAL A 90 0.12 -7.58 13.19
C VAL A 90 -1.41 -7.63 13.09
N LYS A 91 -2.10 -8.01 14.17
CA LYS A 91 -3.54 -8.34 14.11
C LYS A 91 -4.43 -7.20 14.59
N ARG A 92 -3.97 -6.42 15.56
CA ARG A 92 -4.81 -5.50 16.36
C ARG A 92 -4.32 -4.07 16.46
N ILE A 93 -3.14 -3.71 15.93
CA ILE A 93 -2.65 -2.32 15.96
C ILE A 93 -3.56 -1.47 15.07
N LYS A 94 -4.21 -0.42 15.61
CA LYS A 94 -5.18 0.42 14.88
C LYS A 94 -4.63 0.94 13.55
N ASN A 95 -3.44 1.54 13.62
CA ASN A 95 -2.72 2.08 12.48
C ASN A 95 -1.36 1.41 12.34
N PRO A 96 -1.26 0.28 11.59
CA PRO A 96 0.00 -0.41 11.34
C PRO A 96 1.12 0.51 10.82
N ILE A 97 0.80 1.51 10.00
CA ILE A 97 1.82 2.46 9.50
C ILE A 97 2.52 3.25 10.62
N ARG A 98 1.81 3.56 11.71
CA ARG A 98 2.40 4.26 12.87
C ARG A 98 3.38 3.35 13.62
N ALA A 99 3.07 2.05 13.71
CA ALA A 99 3.99 1.09 14.29
C ALA A 99 5.24 0.89 13.41
N ALA A 100 5.07 0.82 12.08
CA ALA A 100 6.17 0.82 11.12
C ALA A 100 7.09 2.05 11.29
N ARG A 101 6.51 3.26 11.42
CA ARG A 101 7.28 4.48 11.72
C ARG A 101 8.01 4.41 13.06
N LYS A 102 7.39 3.84 14.10
CA LYS A 102 8.05 3.66 15.41
C LYS A 102 9.19 2.65 15.39
N VAL A 103 9.12 1.61 14.56
CA VAL A 103 10.26 0.71 14.30
C VAL A 103 11.43 1.51 13.69
N MET A 104 11.15 2.31 12.66
CA MET A 104 12.15 3.15 11.98
C MET A 104 12.82 4.21 12.89
N GLU A 105 12.05 4.82 13.79
CA GLU A 105 12.52 5.96 14.60
C GLU A 105 13.19 5.55 15.91
N LEU A 106 12.83 4.39 16.49
CA LEU A 106 13.17 4.02 17.87
C LEU A 106 13.99 2.73 17.99
N THR A 107 14.37 2.09 16.88
CA THR A 107 15.15 0.84 16.89
C THR A 107 16.20 0.83 15.78
N ASP A 108 17.26 0.03 15.95
CA ASP A 108 18.22 -0.30 14.88
C ASP A 108 17.69 -1.38 13.93
N HIS A 109 16.39 -1.70 13.99
CA HIS A 109 15.75 -2.77 13.23
C HIS A 109 14.84 -2.20 12.15
N VAL A 110 14.73 -2.90 11.02
CA VAL A 110 13.87 -2.48 9.91
C VAL A 110 12.49 -3.12 9.97
N ILE A 111 12.36 -4.36 10.48
CA ILE A 111 11.09 -5.10 10.46
C ILE A 111 10.87 -5.80 11.81
N LEU A 112 9.70 -5.63 12.40
CA LEU A 112 9.17 -6.48 13.48
C LEU A 112 7.94 -7.25 12.99
N SER A 113 7.62 -8.39 13.59
CA SER A 113 6.45 -9.18 13.18
C SER A 113 5.66 -9.80 14.33
N GLY A 114 4.38 -10.10 14.06
CA GLY A 114 3.49 -10.87 14.93
C GLY A 114 3.29 -10.24 16.31
N GLU A 115 3.13 -11.08 17.34
CA GLU A 115 2.80 -10.63 18.69
C GLU A 115 3.85 -9.71 19.33
N PHE A 116 5.13 -9.80 18.94
CA PHE A 116 6.18 -8.93 19.49
C PHE A 116 6.15 -7.53 18.89
N ALA A 117 5.74 -7.37 17.62
CA ALA A 117 5.43 -6.07 17.04
C ALA A 117 4.23 -5.42 17.75
N GLU A 118 3.20 -6.20 18.12
CA GLU A 118 2.10 -5.67 18.94
C GLU A 118 2.53 -5.29 20.35
N LYS A 119 3.32 -6.13 21.04
CA LYS A 119 3.85 -5.83 22.39
C LYS A 119 4.72 -4.57 22.38
N PHE A 120 5.49 -4.35 21.30
CA PHE A 120 6.23 -3.11 21.06
C PHE A 120 5.29 -1.91 20.88
N ALA A 121 4.29 -2.02 20.00
CA ALA A 121 3.31 -0.95 19.75
C ALA A 121 2.52 -0.54 21.02
N VAL A 122 2.08 -1.51 21.82
CA VAL A 122 1.38 -1.27 23.11
C VAL A 122 2.27 -0.53 24.09
N LYS A 123 3.56 -0.91 24.21
CA LYS A 123 4.53 -0.20 25.08
C LYS A 123 4.77 1.25 24.67
N LEU A 124 4.53 1.59 23.41
CA LEU A 124 4.62 2.95 22.87
C LEU A 124 3.27 3.71 22.90
N GLY A 125 2.23 3.14 23.51
CA GLY A 125 0.92 3.77 23.63
C GLY A 125 0.12 3.81 22.32
N LEU A 126 0.45 2.96 21.34
CA LEU A 126 -0.37 2.86 20.12
C LEU A 126 -1.69 2.14 20.42
N GLU A 127 -2.77 2.67 19.84
CA GLU A 127 -4.13 2.16 20.03
C GLU A 127 -4.29 0.75 19.42
N ILE A 128 -5.00 -0.11 20.14
CA ILE A 128 -5.31 -1.49 19.76
C ILE A 128 -6.81 -1.59 19.51
N SER A 129 -7.22 -2.19 18.39
CA SER A 129 -8.60 -2.31 17.94
C SER A 129 -8.96 -3.75 17.56
N ASN A 130 -10.26 -4.05 17.49
CA ASN A 130 -10.80 -5.23 16.83
C ASN A 130 -11.43 -4.82 15.50
N PHE A 131 -10.95 -5.39 14.40
CA PHE A 131 -11.36 -5.06 13.04
C PHE A 131 -12.34 -6.05 12.41
N ILE A 132 -12.73 -7.10 13.15
CA ILE A 132 -13.67 -8.11 12.66
C ILE A 132 -15.09 -7.57 12.84
N THR A 133 -15.78 -7.37 11.71
CA THR A 133 -17.20 -6.97 11.64
C THR A 133 -18.04 -8.12 11.11
N GLU A 134 -19.35 -8.10 11.38
CA GLU A 134 -20.26 -9.14 10.88
C GLU A 134 -20.30 -9.18 9.34
N GLU A 135 -20.17 -8.02 8.67
CA GLU A 135 -20.04 -7.92 7.21
C GLU A 135 -18.79 -8.66 6.69
N LYS A 136 -17.63 -8.49 7.35
CA LYS A 136 -16.40 -9.22 6.99
C LYS A 136 -16.54 -10.72 7.26
N MET A 137 -17.19 -11.10 8.36
CA MET A 137 -17.46 -12.50 8.66
C MET A 137 -18.40 -13.13 7.63
N GLU A 138 -19.37 -12.39 7.13
CA GLU A 138 -20.29 -12.83 6.08
C GLU A 138 -19.59 -12.99 4.72
N LYS A 139 -18.71 -12.05 4.34
CA LYS A 139 -17.83 -12.21 3.17
C LYS A 139 -16.89 -13.42 3.34
N TYR A 140 -16.32 -13.61 4.53
CA TYR A 140 -15.49 -14.77 4.86
C TYR A 140 -16.25 -16.11 4.73
N ARG A 141 -17.47 -16.22 5.25
CA ARG A 141 -18.31 -17.43 5.11
C ARG A 141 -18.52 -17.78 3.64
N LYS A 142 -18.93 -16.81 2.82
CA LYS A 142 -19.14 -16.98 1.37
C LYS A 142 -17.88 -17.47 0.66
N LEU A 143 -16.73 -16.86 0.94
CA LEU A 143 -15.45 -17.28 0.36
C LEU A 143 -15.01 -18.68 0.87
N MET A 144 -15.30 -19.02 2.13
CA MET A 144 -15.02 -20.34 2.69
C MET A 144 -15.92 -21.46 2.16
N GLU A 145 -17.12 -21.16 1.64
CA GLU A 145 -17.91 -22.13 0.89
C GLU A 145 -17.26 -22.50 -0.44
N VAL A 146 -16.77 -21.49 -1.19
CA VAL A 146 -16.01 -21.69 -2.44
C VAL A 146 -14.72 -22.47 -2.16
N PHE A 147 -13.97 -22.10 -1.10
CA PHE A 147 -12.80 -22.85 -0.62
C PHE A 147 -13.11 -24.36 -0.47
N ARG A 148 -14.17 -24.68 0.29
CA ARG A 148 -14.49 -26.07 0.68
C ARG A 148 -14.90 -26.95 -0.50
N ARG A 149 -15.38 -26.35 -1.59
CA ARG A 149 -15.65 -27.03 -2.87
C ARG A 149 -14.36 -27.42 -3.63
N LYS A 150 -13.18 -27.12 -3.07
CA LYS A 150 -11.84 -27.31 -3.66
C LYS A 150 -11.61 -26.50 -4.93
N GLU A 151 -12.31 -25.36 -5.07
CA GLU A 151 -12.13 -24.38 -6.16
C GLU A 151 -10.94 -23.46 -5.85
N TRP A 152 -9.82 -24.09 -5.49
CA TRP A 152 -8.88 -23.58 -4.50
C TRP A 152 -7.54 -24.35 -4.64
N TYR A 153 -6.34 -23.79 -4.58
CA TYR A 153 -5.86 -22.40 -4.40
C TYR A 153 -4.36 -22.37 -4.66
N TYR A 154 -3.81 -21.20 -5.03
CA TYR A 154 -2.41 -20.97 -5.42
C TYR A 154 -1.66 -22.18 -6.01
N LYS A 155 -1.81 -22.38 -7.33
CA LYS A 155 -0.71 -22.96 -8.13
C LYS A 155 -0.31 -22.12 -9.35
N VAL A 156 -1.22 -21.44 -10.05
CA VAL A 156 -0.87 -20.42 -11.08
C VAL A 156 -1.92 -19.30 -11.09
N ASN A 157 -1.51 -18.05 -10.89
CA ASN A 157 -2.40 -16.91 -10.65
C ASN A 157 -2.81 -16.19 -11.95
N LYS A 158 -3.79 -16.74 -12.68
CA LYS A 158 -4.49 -15.99 -13.73
C LYS A 158 -5.99 -16.31 -13.77
N ASP A 159 -6.37 -17.52 -14.18
CA ASP A 159 -7.75 -18.01 -14.27
C ASP A 159 -8.60 -17.86 -12.99
N LEU A 160 -7.97 -17.72 -11.82
CA LEU A 160 -8.65 -17.52 -10.54
C LEU A 160 -8.89 -16.03 -10.23
N LEU A 161 -8.03 -15.14 -10.73
CA LEU A 161 -8.19 -13.69 -10.62
C LEU A 161 -9.27 -13.18 -11.59
N ASP A 162 -9.35 -13.83 -12.76
CA ASP A 162 -10.42 -13.63 -13.73
C ASP A 162 -11.79 -14.11 -13.19
N ARG A 163 -11.81 -15.13 -12.30
CA ARG A 163 -13.03 -15.67 -11.69
C ARG A 163 -13.44 -15.02 -10.37
N TYR A 164 -12.48 -14.63 -9.54
CA TYR A 164 -12.70 -14.02 -8.23
C TYR A 164 -11.91 -12.71 -8.10
N PRO A 165 -12.29 -11.69 -8.91
CA PRO A 165 -11.68 -10.35 -8.89
C PRO A 165 -11.55 -9.75 -7.48
N ASP A 166 -12.52 -10.02 -6.61
CA ASP A 166 -12.64 -9.47 -5.26
C ASP A 166 -11.52 -9.87 -4.30
N LEU A 167 -10.69 -10.87 -4.66
CA LEU A 167 -9.50 -11.27 -3.91
C LEU A 167 -8.33 -10.28 -4.10
N LEU A 168 -8.32 -9.50 -5.19
CA LEU A 168 -7.34 -8.44 -5.47
C LEU A 168 -7.89 -7.06 -5.12
N HIS A 169 -7.87 -6.72 -3.83
CA HIS A 169 -8.35 -5.42 -3.37
C HIS A 169 -7.43 -4.76 -2.35
N GLY A 170 -7.24 -3.46 -2.54
CA GLY A 170 -7.23 -2.50 -1.44
C GLY A 170 -5.94 -2.30 -0.65
N THR A 171 -4.77 -2.79 -1.09
CA THR A 171 -3.50 -2.32 -0.53
C THR A 171 -3.39 -0.81 -0.78
N VAL A 172 -3.21 -0.03 0.28
CA VAL A 172 -3.15 1.43 0.24
C VAL A 172 -1.72 1.92 0.33
N GLY A 173 -1.45 3.10 -0.22
CA GLY A 173 -0.12 3.66 -0.15
C GLY A 173 -0.04 5.09 -0.62
N ALA A 174 1.06 5.74 -0.24
CA ALA A 174 1.36 7.13 -0.54
C ALA A 174 2.85 7.31 -0.83
N VAL A 175 3.16 8.20 -1.77
CA VAL A 175 4.52 8.72 -2.00
C VAL A 175 4.48 10.25 -1.98
N ALA A 176 5.46 10.87 -1.34
CA ALA A 176 5.52 12.32 -1.24
C ALA A 176 6.95 12.84 -1.41
N VAL A 177 7.05 14.08 -1.89
CA VAL A 177 8.27 14.87 -1.94
C VAL A 177 7.96 16.26 -1.39
N ASP A 178 8.77 16.72 -0.44
CA ASP A 178 8.56 17.99 0.24
C ASP A 178 9.38 19.13 -0.36
N SER A 179 9.32 20.30 0.29
CA SER A 179 10.02 21.52 -0.13
C SER A 179 11.55 21.43 -0.06
N ARG A 180 12.10 20.48 0.71
CA ARG A 180 13.55 20.19 0.78
C ARG A 180 13.99 19.19 -0.30
N ARG A 181 13.04 18.60 -1.03
CA ARG A 181 13.21 17.48 -1.97
C ARG A 181 13.51 16.15 -1.26
N ASP A 182 13.15 16.03 0.03
CA ASP A 182 13.19 14.76 0.73
C ASP A 182 12.00 13.90 0.27
N LEU A 183 12.27 12.64 -0.07
CA LEU A 183 11.30 11.66 -0.55
C LEU A 183 10.89 10.68 0.55
N ALA A 184 9.61 10.27 0.52
CA ALA A 184 9.10 9.22 1.39
C ALA A 184 8.06 8.35 0.67
N ALA A 185 7.96 7.10 1.10
CA ALA A 185 6.92 6.15 0.72
C ALA A 185 6.33 5.47 1.96
N ALA A 186 5.02 5.25 1.94
CA ALA A 186 4.28 4.49 2.94
C ALA A 186 3.28 3.55 2.26
N THR A 187 3.17 2.31 2.73
CA THR A 187 2.23 1.32 2.19
C THR A 187 1.66 0.48 3.34
N SER A 188 0.38 0.14 3.29
CA SER A 188 -0.31 -0.65 4.33
C SER A 188 -1.36 -1.59 3.70
N THR A 189 -1.52 -2.79 4.26
CA THR A 189 -2.46 -3.80 3.73
C THR A 189 -2.91 -4.83 4.77
N GLY A 190 -4.14 -5.35 4.62
CA GLY A 190 -4.58 -6.61 5.22
C GLY A 190 -4.09 -7.86 4.47
N GLY A 191 -3.44 -7.68 3.32
CA GLY A 191 -3.00 -8.76 2.43
C GLY A 191 -4.11 -9.18 1.47
N VAL A 192 -4.33 -10.49 1.32
CA VAL A 192 -5.37 -11.05 0.44
C VAL A 192 -6.35 -11.91 1.25
N TRP A 193 -7.60 -11.93 0.81
CA TRP A 193 -8.65 -12.72 1.45
C TRP A 193 -8.28 -14.21 1.49
N LEU A 194 -8.56 -14.84 2.64
CA LEU A 194 -8.27 -16.24 2.93
C LEU A 194 -6.79 -16.62 2.79
N LYS A 195 -5.86 -15.66 2.95
CA LYS A 195 -4.43 -15.96 3.06
C LYS A 195 -4.14 -16.99 4.15
N LEU A 196 -3.03 -17.72 4.02
CA LEU A 196 -2.53 -18.54 5.14
C LEU A 196 -2.15 -17.63 6.32
N PRO A 197 -2.35 -18.07 7.59
CA PRO A 197 -1.94 -17.29 8.74
C PRO A 197 -0.41 -17.13 8.71
N GLY A 198 0.08 -15.93 9.02
CA GLY A 198 1.50 -15.61 8.88
C GLY A 198 1.98 -15.33 7.45
N ARG A 199 1.10 -15.22 6.44
CA ARG A 199 1.50 -14.77 5.09
C ARG A 199 1.81 -13.27 5.13
N ILE A 200 3.10 -12.96 4.91
CA ILE A 200 3.62 -11.60 4.72
C ILE A 200 3.60 -11.24 3.22
N GLY A 201 3.04 -10.07 2.89
CA GLY A 201 3.01 -9.51 1.54
C GLY A 201 4.26 -8.71 1.14
N ASP A 202 4.19 -8.09 -0.04
CA ASP A 202 5.21 -7.18 -0.57
C ASP A 202 5.34 -5.89 0.25
N THR A 203 4.25 -5.44 0.86
CA THR A 203 4.14 -4.18 1.61
C THR A 203 5.20 -4.06 2.71
N ALA A 204 5.35 -5.06 3.58
CA ALA A 204 6.33 -5.02 4.68
C ALA A 204 7.78 -5.28 4.24
N LEU A 205 8.00 -5.71 2.99
CA LEU A 205 9.32 -6.03 2.46
C LEU A 205 9.88 -4.81 1.72
N ILE A 206 10.78 -4.10 2.39
CA ILE A 206 11.49 -2.93 1.84
C ILE A 206 12.19 -3.30 0.53
N GLY A 207 11.93 -2.53 -0.53
CA GLY A 207 12.42 -2.81 -1.89
C GLY A 207 11.50 -3.72 -2.72
N ALA A 208 10.42 -4.28 -2.15
CA ALA A 208 9.34 -4.90 -2.90
C ALA A 208 8.18 -3.90 -3.09
N GLY A 209 7.25 -3.83 -2.13
CA GLY A 209 6.05 -2.99 -2.21
C GLY A 209 6.26 -1.53 -1.80
N THR A 210 7.24 -1.29 -0.92
CA THR A 210 7.55 0.04 -0.36
C THR A 210 9.02 0.37 -0.58
N TYR A 211 9.33 1.53 -1.15
CA TYR A 211 10.72 1.99 -1.34
C TYR A 211 10.82 3.51 -1.42
N ALA A 212 11.84 4.11 -0.80
CA ALA A 212 12.22 5.50 -1.04
C ALA A 212 13.72 5.73 -0.79
N ASP A 213 14.37 6.41 -1.73
CA ASP A 213 15.74 6.91 -1.59
C ASP A 213 15.80 8.42 -1.93
N SER A 214 17.00 8.98 -2.13
CA SER A 214 17.18 10.40 -2.46
C SER A 214 16.82 10.78 -3.92
N ARG A 215 16.39 9.81 -4.73
CA ARG A 215 16.07 9.94 -6.16
C ARG A 215 14.61 9.65 -6.45
N VAL A 216 14.06 8.57 -5.89
CA VAL A 216 12.72 8.07 -6.16
C VAL A 216 12.01 7.52 -4.91
N ALA A 217 10.70 7.73 -4.82
CA ALA A 217 9.79 7.02 -3.93
C ALA A 217 8.80 6.18 -4.75
N LEU A 218 8.49 4.97 -4.29
CA LEU A 218 7.55 4.02 -4.89
C LEU A 218 6.68 3.36 -3.83
N SER A 219 5.39 3.27 -4.12
CA SER A 219 4.44 2.37 -3.44
C SER A 219 3.73 1.50 -4.49
N ALA A 220 3.64 0.20 -4.23
CA ALA A 220 3.01 -0.78 -5.11
C ALA A 220 1.75 -1.40 -4.50
N THR A 221 0.93 -1.99 -5.37
CA THR A 221 -0.33 -2.64 -4.99
C THR A 221 -0.72 -3.69 -6.03
N GLY A 222 -1.41 -4.74 -5.60
CA GLY A 222 -1.79 -5.89 -6.43
C GLY A 222 -1.34 -7.22 -5.82
N ILE A 223 -0.90 -8.16 -6.65
CA ILE A 223 -0.44 -9.49 -6.21
C ILE A 223 0.97 -9.41 -5.64
N GLY A 224 1.07 -9.36 -4.31
CA GLY A 224 2.36 -9.26 -3.60
C GLY A 224 3.39 -10.32 -4.01
N GLU A 225 2.99 -11.55 -4.30
CA GLU A 225 3.91 -12.62 -4.72
C GLU A 225 4.68 -12.30 -6.01
N TYR A 226 4.09 -11.54 -6.95
CA TYR A 226 4.80 -11.09 -8.16
C TYR A 226 5.60 -9.81 -7.89
N ILE A 227 5.10 -8.90 -7.06
CA ILE A 227 5.80 -7.68 -6.65
C ILE A 227 7.12 -8.03 -5.93
N ILE A 228 7.09 -9.03 -5.03
CA ILE A 228 8.26 -9.58 -4.33
C ILE A 228 9.25 -10.21 -5.32
N LYS A 229 8.78 -11.14 -6.17
CA LYS A 229 9.66 -11.83 -7.15
C LYS A 229 10.32 -10.87 -8.13
N MET A 230 9.66 -9.76 -8.43
CA MET A 230 10.19 -8.69 -9.26
C MET A 230 11.13 -7.73 -8.52
N GLY A 231 10.95 -7.52 -7.21
CA GLY A 231 11.67 -6.50 -6.45
C GLY A 231 11.39 -5.09 -6.99
N LEU A 232 10.12 -4.73 -7.17
CA LEU A 232 9.73 -3.50 -7.88
C LEU A 232 10.36 -2.23 -7.30
N GLY A 233 10.35 -2.06 -5.97
CA GLY A 233 10.98 -0.92 -5.30
C GLY A 233 12.48 -0.82 -5.56
N THR A 234 13.22 -1.91 -5.40
CA THR A 234 14.67 -1.96 -5.68
C THR A 234 14.97 -1.69 -7.15
N ARG A 235 14.15 -2.22 -8.08
CA ARG A 235 14.25 -1.91 -9.52
C ARG A 235 13.98 -0.43 -9.80
N ALA A 236 13.04 0.20 -9.12
CA ALA A 236 12.80 1.63 -9.25
C ALA A 236 14.02 2.45 -8.83
N GLY A 237 14.65 2.11 -7.70
CA GLY A 237 15.91 2.71 -7.25
C GLY A 237 17.03 2.59 -8.31
N MET A 238 17.23 1.38 -8.85
CA MET A 238 18.22 1.14 -9.93
C MET A 238 17.91 1.94 -11.21
N MET A 239 16.64 2.01 -11.63
CA MET A 239 16.24 2.80 -12.80
C MET A 239 16.43 4.30 -12.58
N ALA A 240 16.15 4.81 -11.37
CA ALA A 240 16.39 6.21 -11.00
C ALA A 240 17.88 6.54 -10.91
N GLU A 241 18.71 5.59 -10.47
CA GLU A 241 20.17 5.70 -10.51
C GLU A 241 20.72 5.74 -11.95
N MET A 242 20.08 5.03 -12.88
CA MET A 242 20.31 5.15 -14.33
C MET A 242 19.72 6.43 -14.96
N GLY A 243 19.14 7.33 -14.17
CA GLY A 243 18.61 8.62 -14.63
C GLY A 243 17.21 8.59 -15.24
N MET A 244 16.46 7.50 -15.12
CA MET A 244 15.06 7.44 -15.57
C MET A 244 14.16 8.31 -14.69
N ARG A 245 13.16 8.96 -15.30
CA ARG A 245 12.17 9.77 -14.57
C ARG A 245 11.06 8.89 -13.96
N ALA A 246 10.34 9.42 -12.96
CA ALA A 246 9.24 8.69 -12.32
C ALA A 246 8.19 8.13 -13.32
N ASP A 247 7.86 8.89 -14.37
CA ASP A 247 6.91 8.47 -15.40
C ASP A 247 7.43 7.32 -16.28
N GLU A 248 8.74 7.24 -16.50
CA GLU A 248 9.39 6.17 -17.24
C GLU A 248 9.56 4.91 -16.39
N ILE A 249 9.89 5.09 -15.11
CA ILE A 249 10.02 4.00 -14.13
C ILE A 249 8.68 3.27 -13.98
N ALA A 250 7.58 4.00 -13.73
CA ALA A 250 6.25 3.41 -13.59
C ALA A 250 5.89 2.54 -14.82
N ARG A 251 6.04 3.12 -16.03
CA ARG A 251 5.78 2.41 -17.30
C ARG A 251 6.69 1.20 -17.50
N ALA A 252 7.98 1.32 -17.22
CA ALA A 252 8.93 0.23 -17.39
C ALA A 252 8.64 -0.95 -16.45
N LEU A 253 8.29 -0.69 -15.19
CA LEU A 253 7.96 -1.72 -14.21
C LEU A 253 6.68 -2.47 -14.59
N ILE A 254 5.61 -1.75 -14.96
CA ILE A 254 4.31 -2.34 -15.31
C ILE A 254 4.33 -3.03 -16.68
N SER A 255 5.06 -2.47 -17.66
CA SER A 255 5.31 -3.14 -18.95
C SER A 255 6.07 -4.45 -18.74
N LYS A 256 7.12 -4.44 -17.91
CA LYS A 256 7.89 -5.65 -17.60
C LYS A 256 7.05 -6.71 -16.88
N MET A 257 6.29 -6.32 -15.86
CA MET A 257 5.32 -7.20 -15.18
C MET A 257 4.35 -7.85 -16.18
N SER A 258 3.84 -7.04 -17.12
CA SER A 258 2.92 -7.49 -18.17
C SER A 258 3.56 -8.48 -19.13
N SER A 259 4.84 -8.28 -19.48
CA SER A 259 5.57 -9.19 -20.38
C SER A 259 5.96 -10.52 -19.75
N GLU A 260 6.29 -10.55 -18.45
CA GLU A 260 6.76 -11.77 -17.77
C GLU A 260 5.63 -12.61 -17.19
N PHE A 261 4.54 -11.98 -16.74
CA PHE A 261 3.48 -12.66 -15.98
C PHE A 261 2.07 -12.42 -16.54
N GLY A 262 1.90 -11.45 -17.45
CA GLY A 262 0.61 -11.07 -18.04
C GLY A 262 -0.06 -9.87 -17.36
N ARG A 263 -1.27 -9.54 -17.82
CA ARG A 263 -2.12 -8.46 -17.26
C ARG A 263 -2.87 -8.94 -16.00
N GLY A 264 -3.40 -8.00 -15.22
CA GLY A 264 -4.24 -8.29 -14.04
C GLY A 264 -3.46 -8.39 -12.73
N ILE A 265 -2.26 -7.82 -12.62
CA ILE A 265 -1.28 -8.18 -11.58
C ILE A 265 -1.01 -7.05 -10.59
N ALA A 266 -0.65 -5.86 -11.06
CA ALA A 266 -0.17 -4.79 -10.18
C ALA A 266 -0.39 -3.38 -10.74
N GLY A 267 -0.28 -2.42 -9.84
CA GLY A 267 -0.12 -1.00 -10.10
C GLY A 267 0.94 -0.38 -9.18
N VAL A 268 1.50 0.76 -9.62
CA VAL A 268 2.51 1.51 -8.86
C VAL A 268 2.22 3.00 -8.92
N ILE A 269 2.50 3.70 -7.81
CA ILE A 269 2.71 5.15 -7.78
C ILE A 269 4.19 5.42 -7.55
N VAL A 270 4.75 6.35 -8.30
CA VAL A 270 6.18 6.69 -8.33
C VAL A 270 6.31 8.21 -8.32
N LEU A 271 7.28 8.73 -7.56
CA LEU A 271 7.55 10.16 -7.46
C LEU A 271 9.06 10.39 -7.41
N ASP A 272 9.58 11.34 -8.19
CA ASP A 272 11.01 11.67 -8.20
C ASP A 272 11.32 13.00 -7.49
N ARG A 273 12.61 13.21 -7.20
CA ARG A 273 13.14 14.42 -6.55
C ARG A 273 12.96 15.72 -7.36
N ASP A 274 12.44 15.63 -8.59
CA ASP A 274 12.12 16.76 -9.47
C ASP A 274 10.60 17.01 -9.54
N TYR A 275 9.83 16.45 -8.60
CA TYR A 275 8.38 16.59 -8.46
C TYR A 275 7.58 15.96 -9.62
N ARG A 276 8.19 15.05 -10.39
CA ARG A 276 7.51 14.33 -11.47
C ARG A 276 6.85 13.08 -10.92
N MET A 277 5.64 12.80 -11.41
CA MET A 277 4.80 11.69 -10.97
C MET A 277 4.73 10.63 -12.07
N GLY A 278 4.86 9.36 -11.69
CA GLY A 278 4.50 8.21 -12.51
C GLY A 278 3.37 7.44 -11.82
N ILE A 279 2.32 7.11 -12.56
CA ILE A 279 1.28 6.19 -12.11
C ILE A 279 0.96 5.27 -13.28
N ASP A 280 1.08 3.96 -13.08
CA ASP A 280 0.76 2.97 -14.10
C ASP A 280 0.30 1.65 -13.45
N TYR A 281 -0.48 0.86 -14.18
CA TYR A 281 -1.07 -0.39 -13.72
C TYR A 281 -1.48 -1.29 -14.89
N ASN A 282 -1.43 -2.61 -14.69
CA ASN A 282 -1.90 -3.59 -15.68
C ASN A 282 -3.18 -4.33 -15.26
N THR A 283 -3.78 -3.92 -14.14
CA THR A 283 -5.11 -4.35 -13.64
C THR A 283 -6.25 -3.69 -14.43
N ALA A 284 -7.51 -4.00 -14.11
CA ALA A 284 -8.66 -3.37 -14.77
C ALA A 284 -8.86 -1.91 -14.32
N GLY A 285 -8.55 -1.62 -13.04
CA GLY A 285 -8.54 -0.27 -12.49
C GLY A 285 -7.51 -0.10 -11.37
N MET A 286 -7.24 1.15 -11.02
CA MET A 286 -6.43 1.53 -9.86
C MET A 286 -6.91 2.85 -9.25
N ARG A 287 -7.57 2.78 -8.08
CA ARG A 287 -7.97 3.95 -7.29
C ARG A 287 -6.73 4.78 -6.94
N ARG A 288 -6.66 6.03 -7.39
CA ARG A 288 -5.48 6.89 -7.28
C ARG A 288 -5.85 8.36 -7.09
N GLY A 289 -5.02 9.11 -6.37
CA GLY A 289 -5.19 10.55 -6.23
C GLY A 289 -3.87 11.27 -6.03
N TRP A 290 -3.83 12.57 -6.31
CA TRP A 290 -2.61 13.37 -6.17
C TRP A 290 -2.89 14.86 -6.00
N MET A 291 -1.91 15.56 -5.42
CA MET A 291 -1.87 17.02 -5.37
C MET A 291 -0.41 17.50 -5.44
N ARG A 292 -0.19 18.60 -6.16
CA ARG A 292 1.08 19.33 -6.25
C ARG A 292 0.86 20.77 -5.80
N SER A 293 1.93 21.43 -5.34
CA SER A 293 1.84 22.81 -4.82
C SER A 293 1.43 23.87 -5.84
N ASP A 294 1.39 23.55 -7.13
CA ASP A 294 0.89 24.40 -8.23
C ASP A 294 -0.57 24.11 -8.61
N MET A 295 -1.22 23.13 -7.99
CA MET A 295 -2.61 22.74 -8.24
C MET A 295 -3.57 23.44 -7.25
N LYS A 296 -4.68 23.99 -7.76
CA LYS A 296 -5.73 24.61 -6.92
C LYS A 296 -6.59 23.61 -6.14
N ARG A 297 -6.61 22.35 -6.55
CA ARG A 297 -7.40 21.26 -5.95
C ARG A 297 -6.71 19.92 -6.20
N PRO A 298 -6.86 18.93 -5.30
CA PRO A 298 -6.44 17.56 -5.57
C PRO A 298 -7.21 16.97 -6.75
N VAL A 299 -6.65 15.93 -7.36
CA VAL A 299 -7.32 15.06 -8.33
C VAL A 299 -7.46 13.66 -7.72
N VAL A 300 -8.61 13.04 -7.94
CA VAL A 300 -8.90 11.64 -7.61
C VAL A 300 -9.49 10.97 -8.85
N ILE A 301 -9.07 9.74 -9.11
CA ILE A 301 -9.62 8.88 -10.16
C ILE A 301 -9.86 7.49 -9.56
N ASP A 302 -11.08 7.00 -9.69
CA ASP A 302 -11.52 5.78 -9.03
C ASP A 302 -11.20 4.49 -9.81
N ILE A 303 -10.95 4.59 -11.12
CA ILE A 303 -10.71 3.47 -12.04
C ILE A 303 -9.45 3.73 -12.89
#